data_AF-A0A3Q8X806-F1
#
_entry.id   AF-A0A3Q8X806-F1
#
_cell.length_a   1.000
_cell.length_b   1.000
_cell.length_c   1.000
_cell.angle_alpha   90.00
_cell.angle_beta   90.00
_cell.angle_gamma   90.00
#
_symmetry.space_group_name_H-M   'P 1'
#
loop_
_entity.id
_entity.type
_entity.pdbx_description
1 polymer ?
#
loop_
_entity_poly.entity_id
_entity_poly.type
_entity_poly.pdbx_seq_one_letter_code
_entity_poly.pdbx_strand_id
1 'polypeptide(L)'
;MERIDLAKAIYNTAHLRGTFKLRSGKVSNDYFDKYLFESNPILLNQIADYLSEFIPSGTEVLAGLEMGGIPIATALSLKTGIPAVFVRKKAKEYGTCKLAEGIDIQGKKVCIIEDVVTTGGQILLSAQDLKECGAIVNHVLCVIEREQQGRDNLERSGLEFRSLFKMEELLVH
;
A
#
# COMPACT_ATOMS: atom_id res chain seq x y z
N MET A 1 -5.80 -0.84 -19.68
CA MET A 1 -6.66 -2.05 -19.62
C MET A 1 -7.88 -1.74 -18.79
N GLU A 2 -9.01 -2.38 -19.08
CA GLU A 2 -10.22 -2.22 -18.26
C GLU A 2 -9.97 -2.71 -16.83
N ARG A 3 -10.66 -2.12 -15.85
CA ARG A 3 -10.45 -2.41 -14.43
C ARG A 3 -10.61 -3.90 -14.12
N ILE A 4 -11.55 -4.59 -14.78
CA ILE A 4 -11.78 -6.02 -14.59
C ILE A 4 -10.65 -6.90 -15.15
N ASP A 5 -10.04 -6.48 -16.27
CA ASP A 5 -8.90 -7.20 -16.85
C ASP A 5 -7.65 -7.02 -15.99
N LEU A 6 -7.50 -5.84 -15.37
CA LEU A 6 -6.44 -5.60 -14.39
C LEU A 6 -6.59 -6.50 -13.16
N ALA A 7 -7.80 -6.62 -12.60
CA ALA A 7 -8.07 -7.52 -11.47
C ALA A 7 -7.68 -8.97 -11.82
N LYS A 8 -8.10 -9.46 -12.99
CA LYS A 8 -7.74 -10.79 -13.52
C LYS A 8 -6.23 -10.96 -13.66
N ALA A 9 -5.55 -9.98 -14.25
CA ALA A 9 -4.12 -10.05 -14.49
C ALA A 9 -3.32 -10.03 -13.19
N ILE A 10 -3.72 -9.22 -12.20
CA ILE A 10 -3.14 -9.22 -10.85
C ILE A 10 -3.32 -10.60 -10.20
N TYR A 11 -4.54 -11.13 -10.18
CA TYR A 11 -4.81 -12.43 -9.57
C TYR A 11 -3.99 -13.54 -10.22
N ASN A 12 -4.01 -13.65 -11.55
CA ASN A 12 -3.26 -14.68 -12.27
C ASN A 12 -1.73 -14.57 -12.08
N THR A 13 -1.22 -13.36 -11.87
CA THR A 13 0.21 -13.14 -11.63
C THR A 13 0.61 -13.48 -10.19
N ALA A 14 -0.22 -13.12 -9.21
CA ALA A 14 0.09 -13.26 -7.79
C ALA A 14 -0.37 -14.59 -7.19
N HIS A 15 -1.30 -15.30 -7.83
CA HIS A 15 -1.84 -16.56 -7.34
C HIS A 15 -1.00 -17.75 -7.79
N LEU A 16 -0.31 -18.37 -6.83
CA LEU A 16 0.55 -19.52 -7.05
C LEU A 16 -0.15 -20.80 -6.59
N ARG A 17 -0.05 -21.85 -7.41
CA ARG A 17 -0.47 -23.22 -7.06
C ARG A 17 0.75 -24.10 -6.79
N GLY A 18 0.70 -24.84 -5.70
CA GLY A 18 1.81 -25.67 -5.23
C GLY A 18 1.74 -25.89 -3.73
N THR A 19 2.68 -26.63 -3.14
CA THR A 19 2.64 -26.92 -1.70
C THR A 19 3.39 -25.86 -0.90
N PHE A 20 2.67 -25.04 -0.12
CA PHE A 20 3.23 -23.97 0.68
C PHE A 20 3.01 -24.19 2.17
N LYS A 21 4.03 -23.92 2.99
CA LYS A 21 3.90 -23.87 4.45
C LYS A 21 3.62 -22.43 4.89
N LEU A 22 2.42 -22.18 5.39
CA LEU A 22 2.00 -20.86 5.86
C LEU A 22 2.65 -20.50 7.21
N ARG A 23 2.63 -19.21 7.58
CA ARG A 23 3.11 -18.73 8.88
C ARG A 23 2.42 -19.40 10.08
N SER A 24 1.17 -19.85 9.89
CA SER A 24 0.41 -20.62 10.88
C SER A 24 0.90 -22.06 11.07
N GLY A 25 1.87 -22.51 10.27
CA GLY A 25 2.34 -23.89 10.22
C GLY A 25 1.50 -24.81 9.34
N LYS A 26 0.31 -24.36 8.90
CA LYS A 26 -0.57 -25.11 7.99
C LYS A 26 0.04 -25.23 6.60
N VAL A 27 -0.23 -26.34 5.92
CA VAL A 27 0.07 -26.53 4.50
C VAL A 27 -1.11 -26.05 3.67
N SER A 28 -0.84 -25.30 2.60
CA SER A 28 -1.82 -24.81 1.63
C SER A 28 -1.37 -25.18 0.22
N ASN A 29 -2.32 -25.46 -0.66
CA ASN A 29 -2.05 -25.69 -2.10
C ASN A 29 -2.07 -24.38 -2.92
N ASP A 30 -2.45 -23.29 -2.27
CA ASP A 30 -2.59 -21.97 -2.88
C ASP A 30 -1.85 -20.94 -2.02
N TYR A 31 -1.15 -20.02 -2.67
CA TYR A 31 -0.46 -18.90 -2.04
C TYR A 31 -0.60 -17.64 -2.89
N PHE A 32 -0.91 -16.52 -2.25
CA PHE A 32 -1.00 -15.22 -2.93
C PHE A 32 0.25 -14.41 -2.63
N ASP A 33 1.16 -14.35 -3.61
CA ASP A 33 2.40 -13.59 -3.53
C ASP A 33 2.25 -12.21 -4.17
N LYS A 34 1.96 -11.22 -3.32
CA LYS A 34 1.73 -9.84 -3.73
C LYS A 34 2.91 -9.19 -4.45
N TYR A 35 4.15 -9.59 -4.12
CA TYR A 35 5.35 -9.01 -4.74
C TYR A 35 5.43 -9.30 -6.25
N LEU A 36 4.72 -10.32 -6.75
CA LEU A 36 4.72 -10.66 -8.17
C LEU A 36 3.98 -9.63 -9.03
N PHE A 37 2.90 -9.02 -8.53
CA PHE A 37 2.27 -7.92 -9.27
C PHE A 37 3.00 -6.59 -9.05
N GLU A 38 3.57 -6.37 -7.86
CA GLU A 38 4.32 -5.15 -7.52
C GLU A 38 5.61 -5.02 -8.32
N SER A 39 6.24 -6.13 -8.70
CA SER A 39 7.46 -6.17 -9.51
C SER A 39 7.21 -6.27 -11.02
N ASN A 40 5.96 -6.46 -11.44
CA ASN A 40 5.60 -6.48 -12.86
C ASN A 40 5.36 -5.04 -13.35
N PRO A 41 6.23 -4.47 -14.20
CA PRO A 41 6.13 -3.06 -14.58
C PRO A 41 4.85 -2.71 -15.34
N ILE A 42 4.27 -3.66 -16.10
CA ILE A 42 3.02 -3.45 -16.84
C ILE A 42 1.86 -3.32 -15.85
N LEU A 43 1.77 -4.23 -14.88
CA LEU A 43 0.72 -4.19 -13.86
C LEU A 43 0.91 -2.99 -12.93
N LEU A 44 2.14 -2.74 -12.48
CA LEU A 44 2.46 -1.62 -11.60
C LEU A 44 2.07 -0.27 -12.23
N ASN A 45 2.36 -0.08 -13.52
CA ASN A 45 1.97 1.14 -14.24
C ASN A 45 0.43 1.28 -14.32
N GLN A 46 -0.30 0.21 -14.63
CA GLN A 46 -1.76 0.24 -14.66
C GLN A 46 -2.40 0.44 -13.28
N ILE A 47 -1.81 -0.13 -12.22
CA ILE A 47 -2.23 0.11 -10.84
C ILE A 47 -2.05 1.58 -10.49
N ALA A 48 -0.89 2.15 -10.80
CA ALA A 48 -0.63 3.58 -10.61
C ALA A 48 -1.59 4.44 -11.44
N ASP A 49 -2.03 3.96 -12.61
CA ASP A 49 -3.01 4.67 -13.41
C ASP A 49 -4.32 4.89 -12.65
N TYR A 50 -4.93 3.82 -12.17
CA TYR A 50 -6.19 3.92 -11.42
C TYR A 50 -6.01 4.55 -10.03
N LEU A 51 -4.97 4.19 -9.28
CA LEU A 51 -4.77 4.74 -7.93
C LEU A 51 -4.49 6.24 -7.94
N SER A 52 -3.89 6.78 -9.01
CA SER A 52 -3.63 8.22 -9.10
C SER A 52 -4.90 9.07 -9.03
N GLU A 53 -6.04 8.53 -9.48
CA GLU A 53 -7.35 9.20 -9.41
C GLU A 53 -7.92 9.27 -7.99
N PHE A 54 -7.42 8.42 -7.08
CA PHE A 54 -7.86 8.38 -5.70
C PHE A 54 -7.00 9.24 -4.77
N ILE A 55 -5.90 9.81 -5.28
CA ILE A 55 -5.04 10.70 -4.50
C ILE A 55 -5.84 11.95 -4.10
N PRO A 56 -5.97 12.23 -2.79
CA PRO A 56 -6.68 13.43 -2.32
C PRO A 56 -6.04 14.70 -2.85
N SER A 57 -6.87 15.69 -3.20
CA SER A 57 -6.39 16.99 -3.64
C SER A 57 -5.53 17.67 -2.57
N GLY A 58 -4.40 18.23 -3.00
CA GLY A 58 -3.44 18.89 -2.10
C GLY A 58 -2.56 17.92 -1.31
N THR A 59 -2.50 16.64 -1.68
CA THR A 59 -1.45 15.72 -1.19
C THR A 59 -0.08 16.26 -1.62
N GLU A 60 0.84 16.36 -0.68
CA GLU A 60 2.19 16.91 -0.91
C GLU A 60 3.26 15.82 -0.90
N VAL A 61 3.01 14.69 -0.25
CA VAL A 61 3.95 13.57 -0.13
C VAL A 61 3.20 12.23 -0.14
N LEU A 62 3.76 11.25 -0.86
CA LEU A 62 3.31 9.86 -0.85
C LEU A 62 4.20 9.04 0.09
N ALA A 63 3.64 8.43 1.13
CA ALA A 63 4.38 7.58 2.07
C ALA A 63 4.17 6.10 1.75
N GLY A 64 5.15 5.48 1.09
CA GLY A 64 5.15 4.04 0.84
C GLY A 64 5.65 3.28 2.07
N LEU A 65 4.81 2.41 2.65
CA LEU A 65 5.20 1.59 3.78
C LEU A 65 6.08 0.41 3.34
N GLU A 66 7.10 0.10 4.14
CA GLU A 66 7.99 -1.03 3.89
C GLU A 66 7.22 -2.37 4.03
N MET A 67 7.26 -3.29 3.06
CA MET A 67 8.01 -3.23 1.80
C MET A 67 7.11 -2.90 0.60
N GLY A 68 5.94 -3.52 0.48
CA GLY A 68 5.21 -3.50 -0.79
C GLY A 68 4.41 -2.22 -1.09
N GLY A 69 4.24 -1.32 -0.12
CA GLY A 69 3.81 0.05 -0.40
C GLY A 69 4.84 0.86 -1.20
N ILE A 70 6.13 0.51 -1.13
CA ILE A 70 7.24 1.26 -1.76
C ILE A 70 7.17 1.23 -3.30
N PRO A 71 7.03 0.06 -3.97
CA PRO A 71 6.88 0.02 -5.43
C PRO A 71 5.71 0.87 -5.92
N ILE A 72 4.55 0.79 -5.26
CA ILE A 72 3.35 1.53 -5.63
C ILE A 72 3.55 3.03 -5.44
N ALA A 73 4.08 3.46 -4.29
CA ALA A 73 4.36 4.88 -4.02
C ALA A 73 5.38 5.45 -5.02
N THR A 74 6.37 4.65 -5.43
CA THR A 74 7.36 5.04 -6.43
C THR A 74 6.71 5.24 -7.80
N ALA A 75 5.86 4.31 -8.24
CA ALA A 75 5.14 4.42 -9.50
C ALA A 75 4.18 5.62 -9.53
N LEU A 76 3.44 5.84 -8.44
CA LEU A 76 2.57 7.01 -8.28
C LEU A 76 3.35 8.32 -8.28
N SER A 77 4.51 8.36 -7.64
CA SER A 77 5.40 9.53 -7.64
C SER A 77 5.88 9.87 -9.05
N LEU A 78 6.37 8.87 -9.80
CA LEU A 78 6.77 9.05 -11.20
C LEU A 78 5.60 9.55 -12.07
N LYS A 79 4.39 9.05 -11.81
CA LYS A 79 3.22 9.41 -12.60
C LYS A 79 2.67 10.81 -12.30
N THR A 80 2.66 11.20 -11.03
CA THR A 80 1.97 12.42 -10.55
C THR A 80 2.91 13.60 -10.31
N GLY A 81 4.21 13.35 -10.20
CA GLY A 81 5.21 14.34 -9.77
C GLY A 81 5.18 14.63 -8.27
N ILE A 82 4.30 13.98 -7.49
CA ILE A 82 4.27 14.12 -6.03
C ILE A 82 5.45 13.32 -5.44
N PRO A 83 6.32 13.94 -4.63
CA PRO A 83 7.48 13.24 -4.06
C PRO A 83 7.05 12.10 -3.13
N ALA A 84 7.84 11.01 -3.13
CA ALA A 84 7.64 9.87 -2.25
C ALA A 84 8.65 9.87 -1.09
N VAL A 85 8.21 9.33 0.04
CA VAL A 85 9.06 8.92 1.17
C VAL A 85 8.82 7.44 1.47
N PHE A 86 9.84 6.78 2.00
CA PHE A 86 9.79 5.34 2.29
C PHE A 86 9.85 5.10 3.80
N VAL A 87 8.78 4.56 4.34
CA VAL A 87 8.58 4.43 5.79
C VAL A 87 9.01 3.04 6.24
N ARG A 88 9.99 2.99 7.14
CA ARG A 88 10.51 1.74 7.70
C ARG A 88 9.58 1.19 8.78
N LYS A 89 9.61 -0.12 9.00
CA LYS A 89 8.88 -0.74 10.14
C LYS A 89 9.46 -0.38 11.51
N LYS A 90 10.75 -0.07 11.54
CA LYS A 90 11.49 0.39 12.72
C LYS A 90 12.43 1.51 12.29
N ALA A 91 12.51 2.57 13.09
CA ALA A 91 13.51 3.61 12.89
C ALA A 91 14.92 3.00 12.91
N LYS A 92 15.84 3.60 12.16
CA LYS A 92 17.26 3.20 12.24
C LYS A 92 17.83 3.54 13.61
N GLU A 93 18.65 2.65 14.14
CA GLU A 93 19.42 2.86 15.38
C GLU A 93 20.69 3.72 15.15
N TYR A 94 20.97 4.12 13.91
CA TYR A 94 22.18 4.85 13.51
C TYR A 94 21.91 5.75 12.29
N GLY A 95 22.74 6.78 12.09
CA GLY A 95 22.60 7.74 10.98
C GLY A 95 21.58 8.85 11.28
N THR A 96 20.71 9.19 10.33
CA THR A 96 19.69 10.25 10.51
C THR A 96 18.57 9.87 11.49
N CYS A 97 18.53 8.60 11.94
CA CYS A 97 17.49 8.03 12.81
C CYS A 97 16.05 8.29 12.32
N LYS A 98 15.88 8.58 11.03
CA LYS A 98 14.59 8.90 10.44
C LYS A 98 13.77 7.63 10.22
N LEU A 99 12.48 7.72 10.54
CA LEU A 99 11.50 6.70 10.22
C LEU A 99 11.14 6.71 8.73
N ALA A 100 11.02 7.90 8.14
CA ALA A 100 10.72 8.12 6.74
C ALA A 100 11.99 8.58 5.99
N GLU A 101 12.42 7.80 5.01
CA GLU A 101 13.55 8.10 4.15
C GLU A 101 13.07 8.93 2.95
N GLY A 102 13.71 10.08 2.69
CA GLY A 102 13.34 10.99 1.61
C GLY A 102 13.34 12.45 2.05
N ILE A 103 12.47 13.25 1.43
CA ILE A 103 12.27 14.66 1.75
C ILE A 103 11.69 14.86 3.16
N ASP A 104 11.81 16.07 3.70
CA ASP A 104 11.15 16.42 4.95
C ASP A 104 9.61 16.40 4.82
N ILE A 105 8.95 15.95 5.88
CA ILE A 105 7.50 15.73 5.96
C ILE A 105 6.80 16.63 6.99
N GLN A 106 7.57 17.40 7.77
CA GLN A 106 7.00 18.26 8.81
C GLN A 106 6.04 19.30 8.20
N GLY A 107 4.82 19.36 8.74
CA GLY A 107 3.76 20.26 8.28
C GLY A 107 3.11 19.87 6.94
N LYS A 108 3.52 18.76 6.30
CA LYS A 108 3.03 18.37 4.97
C LYS A 108 1.85 17.41 5.04
N LYS A 109 0.97 17.49 4.05
CA LYS A 109 -0.12 16.53 3.83
C LYS A 109 0.42 15.25 3.19
N VAL A 110 0.48 14.19 3.98
CA VAL A 110 1.02 12.88 3.59
C VAL A 110 -0.13 11.89 3.34
N CYS A 111 -0.11 11.25 2.18
CA CYS A 111 -0.99 10.13 1.86
C CYS A 111 -0.20 8.82 1.99
N ILE A 112 -0.68 7.89 2.81
CA ILE A 112 -0.05 6.57 2.95
C ILE A 112 -0.47 5.68 1.77
N ILE A 113 0.51 4.95 1.22
CA ILE A 113 0.32 4.01 0.12
C ILE A 113 0.72 2.60 0.59
N GLU A 114 -0.16 1.63 0.38
CA GLU A 114 0.06 0.22 0.75
C GLU A 114 -0.34 -0.75 -0.39
N ASP A 115 0.27 -1.93 -0.41
CA ASP A 115 -0.08 -3.00 -1.34
C ASP A 115 -1.44 -3.64 -1.01
N VAL A 116 -1.57 -4.18 0.20
CA VAL A 116 -2.63 -5.07 0.65
C VAL A 116 -2.95 -4.77 2.10
N VAL A 117 -4.21 -4.45 2.38
CA VAL A 117 -4.68 -4.18 3.74
C VAL A 117 -5.46 -5.38 4.27
N THR A 118 -4.98 -5.96 5.37
CA THR A 118 -5.69 -7.00 6.13
C THR A 118 -6.38 -6.38 7.35
N THR A 119 -5.65 -6.20 8.45
CA THR A 119 -6.18 -5.61 9.69
C THR A 119 -5.90 -4.10 9.80
N GLY A 120 -5.01 -3.56 8.96
CA GLY A 120 -4.57 -2.16 9.01
C GLY A 120 -3.60 -1.82 10.15
N GLY A 121 -3.22 -2.79 11.00
CA GLY A 121 -2.43 -2.50 12.21
C GLY A 121 -1.09 -1.80 11.97
N GLN A 122 -0.33 -2.22 10.95
CA GLN A 122 0.93 -1.57 10.61
C GLN A 122 0.74 -0.14 10.09
N ILE A 123 -0.34 0.09 9.33
CA ILE A 123 -0.68 1.41 8.80
C ILE A 123 -1.01 2.37 9.94
N LEU A 124 -1.76 1.92 10.94
CA LEU A 124 -2.09 2.73 12.12
C LEU A 124 -0.84 3.15 12.90
N LEU A 125 0.09 2.21 13.14
CA LEU A 125 1.36 2.50 13.79
C LEU A 125 2.17 3.52 12.99
N SER A 126 2.37 3.27 11.69
CA SER A 126 3.13 4.19 10.84
C SER A 126 2.46 5.55 10.67
N ALA A 127 1.13 5.62 10.63
CA ALA A 127 0.39 6.88 10.59
C ALA A 127 0.62 7.70 11.86
N GLN A 128 0.61 7.05 13.03
CA GLN A 128 0.90 7.70 14.30
C GLN A 128 2.34 8.22 14.33
N ASP A 129 3.31 7.39 13.96
CA ASP A 129 4.71 7.80 13.98
C ASP A 129 5.01 8.96 13.00
N LEU A 130 4.37 8.96 11.82
CA LEU A 130 4.46 10.07 10.86
C LEU A 130 3.85 11.36 11.43
N LYS A 131 2.72 11.26 12.15
CA LYS A 131 2.10 12.41 12.84
C LYS A 131 3.01 12.95 13.95
N GLU A 132 3.70 12.09 14.68
CA GLU A 132 4.69 12.48 15.69
C GLU A 132 5.90 13.19 15.08
N CYS A 133 6.25 12.85 13.83
CA CYS A 133 7.23 13.60 13.03
C CYS A 133 6.67 14.92 12.45
N GLY A 134 5.44 15.29 12.79
CA GLY A 134 4.79 16.54 12.39
C GLY A 134 4.07 16.50 11.03
N ALA A 135 3.91 15.32 10.42
CA ALA A 135 3.13 15.19 9.19
C ALA A 135 1.61 15.24 9.45
N ILE A 136 0.86 15.73 8.47
CA ILE A 136 -0.60 15.70 8.46
C ILE A 136 -1.02 14.45 7.69
N VAL A 137 -1.42 13.40 8.41
CA VAL A 137 -1.76 12.08 7.84
C VAL A 137 -3.24 11.79 8.03
N ASN A 138 -4.01 11.92 6.95
CA ASN A 138 -5.45 11.69 6.97
C ASN A 138 -5.91 10.60 5.99
N HIS A 139 -5.09 10.22 5.01
CA HIS A 139 -5.54 9.37 3.91
C HIS A 139 -4.64 8.16 3.73
N VAL A 140 -5.26 7.03 3.40
CA VAL A 140 -4.62 5.76 3.08
C VAL A 140 -5.20 5.23 1.78
N LEU A 141 -4.32 4.94 0.82
CA LEU A 141 -4.68 4.24 -0.40
C LEU A 141 -4.04 2.85 -0.40
N CYS A 142 -4.78 1.84 -0.85
CA CYS A 142 -4.20 0.54 -1.14
C CYS A 142 -4.62 -0.06 -2.47
N VAL A 143 -3.82 -0.99 -2.97
CA VAL A 143 -4.20 -1.76 -4.17
C VAL A 143 -5.33 -2.74 -3.82
N ILE A 144 -5.15 -3.55 -2.78
CA ILE A 144 -6.09 -4.63 -2.42
C ILE A 144 -6.55 -4.48 -0.96
N GLU A 145 -7.84 -4.32 -0.76
CA GLU A 145 -8.50 -4.51 0.52
C GLU A 145 -8.83 -5.99 0.69
N ARG A 146 -8.12 -6.67 1.60
CA ARG A 146 -8.26 -8.11 1.78
C ARG A 146 -9.34 -8.49 2.78
N GLU A 147 -9.52 -7.69 3.82
CA GLU A 147 -10.50 -7.95 4.87
C GLU A 147 -11.19 -6.64 5.26
N GLN A 148 -12.52 -6.69 5.41
CA GLN A 148 -13.35 -5.55 5.83
C GLN A 148 -12.90 -4.97 7.19
N GLN A 149 -12.37 -5.80 8.09
CA GLN A 149 -11.85 -5.36 9.38
C GLN A 149 -10.76 -4.28 9.24
N GLY A 150 -9.92 -4.35 8.19
CA GLY A 150 -8.88 -3.36 7.94
C GLY A 150 -9.45 -1.97 7.70
N ARG A 151 -10.48 -1.87 6.85
CA ARG A 151 -11.22 -0.63 6.62
C ARG A 151 -11.80 -0.10 7.93
N ASP A 152 -12.53 -0.94 8.65
CA ASP A 152 -13.23 -0.53 9.88
C ASP A 152 -12.24 0.03 10.92
N ASN A 153 -11.06 -0.58 11.04
CA ASN A 153 -10.01 -0.12 11.96
C ASN A 153 -9.41 1.23 11.53
N LEU A 154 -9.13 1.41 10.23
CA LEU A 154 -8.56 2.65 9.69
C LEU A 154 -9.57 3.80 9.83
N GLU A 155 -10.81 3.61 9.41
CA GLU A 155 -11.85 4.63 9.47
C GLU A 155 -12.19 5.01 10.92
N ARG A 156 -12.24 4.04 11.85
CA ARG A 156 -12.42 4.31 13.29
C ARG A 156 -11.29 5.16 13.89
N SER A 157 -10.08 5.06 13.35
CA SER A 157 -8.94 5.88 13.77
C SER A 157 -8.94 7.30 13.17
N GLY A 158 -9.97 7.63 12.36
CA GLY A 158 -10.08 8.91 11.66
C GLY A 158 -9.26 9.00 10.38
N LEU A 159 -8.79 7.87 9.82
CA LEU A 159 -8.14 7.82 8.52
C LEU A 159 -9.18 7.54 7.43
N GLU A 160 -9.18 8.34 6.38
CA GLU A 160 -9.96 8.07 5.17
C GLU A 160 -9.26 6.99 4.33
N PHE A 161 -9.95 5.88 4.09
CA PHE A 161 -9.40 4.71 3.42
C PHE A 161 -10.06 4.43 2.07
N ARG A 162 -9.25 4.32 1.02
CA ARG A 162 -9.70 3.87 -0.31
C ARG A 162 -8.83 2.72 -0.82
N SER A 163 -9.45 1.80 -1.53
CA SER A 163 -8.82 0.63 -2.12
C SER A 163 -9.14 0.59 -3.61
N LEU A 164 -8.18 0.12 -4.44
CA LEU A 164 -8.45 -0.09 -5.86
C LEU A 164 -9.35 -1.30 -6.07
N PHE A 165 -9.12 -2.38 -5.33
CA PHE A 165 -9.91 -3.59 -5.37
C PHE A 165 -10.19 -4.10 -3.96
N LYS A 166 -11.34 -4.75 -3.78
CA LYS A 166 -11.51 -5.76 -2.74
C LYS A 166 -11.01 -7.11 -3.25
N MET A 167 -10.48 -7.95 -2.35
CA MET A 167 -9.96 -9.27 -2.73
C MET A 167 -10.99 -10.13 -3.46
N GLU A 168 -12.28 -10.01 -3.11
CA GLU A 168 -13.34 -10.74 -3.80
C GLU A 168 -13.48 -10.34 -5.27
N GLU A 169 -13.18 -9.09 -5.64
CA GLU A 169 -13.21 -8.63 -7.03
C GLU A 169 -12.12 -9.28 -7.89
N LEU A 170 -11.05 -9.79 -7.27
CA LEU A 170 -9.98 -10.56 -7.93
C LEU A 170 -10.32 -12.05 -8.07
N LEU A 171 -11.42 -12.52 -7.48
CA LEU A 171 -11.82 -13.93 -7.50
C LEU A 171 -13.01 -14.20 -8.44
N VAL A 172 -13.74 -13.15 -8.84
CA VAL A 172 -14.96 -13.27 -9.65
C VAL A 172 -14.59 -13.25 -11.13
N HIS A 173 -14.12 -14.39 -11.66
CA HIS A 173 -13.67 -14.52 -13.04
C HIS A 173 -14.13 -15.83 -13.68
#